data_AF-A0A961ETN5-F1
#
_entry.id   AF-A0A961ETN5-F1
#
_cell.length_a   1.000
_cell.length_b   1.000
_cell.length_c   1.000
_cell.angle_alpha   90.00
_cell.angle_beta   90.00
_cell.angle_gamma   90.00
#
_symmetry.space_group_name_H-M   'P 1'
#
loop_
_entity.id
_entity.type
_entity.pdbx_description
1 polymer ?
#
loop_
_entity_poly.entity_id
_entity_poly.type
_entity_poly.pdbx_seq_one_letter_code
_entity_poly.pdbx_strand_id
1 'polypeptide(L)'
;MKFWRWELLLIFAFLCAGEAFGEPLQLGNAQRYSPGYTMQFYNSRICSTFRRGKDLSLAEFLREPGPPRIMNEETPSFGLCNGTIWGKLQIENHSGSMDWILELMPVLDQVYVYRLRPGEDPSKPDSYELLGITGRAIPMKDRPMTHRNHVIPIQIAPGQSTYLMKFVANGPFFVPATLFSRAAHQKRDYDEQLSFGAYLGVVLAILG
;
A
#
# COMPACT_ATOMS: atom_id res chain seq x y z
N MET A 1 10.07 39.03 -47.50
CA MET A 1 8.98 38.02 -47.32
C MET A 1 9.59 36.63 -47.27
N LYS A 2 9.72 36.04 -46.06
CA LYS A 2 9.72 34.59 -45.76
C LYS A 2 10.19 34.39 -44.31
N PHE A 3 9.28 34.61 -43.38
CA PHE A 3 9.40 34.23 -41.97
C PHE A 3 8.23 33.29 -41.70
N TRP A 4 8.42 31.99 -41.87
CA TRP A 4 7.52 30.96 -41.32
C TRP A 4 8.10 29.58 -41.66
N ARG A 5 8.43 28.76 -40.65
CA ARG A 5 8.10 27.31 -40.62
C ARG A 5 8.72 26.45 -39.51
N TRP A 6 9.61 26.93 -38.63
CA TRP A 6 10.37 25.99 -37.79
C TRP A 6 10.03 25.97 -36.29
N GLU A 7 9.21 26.89 -35.78
CA GLU A 7 8.97 26.97 -34.32
C GLU A 7 7.83 26.08 -33.79
N LEU A 8 7.04 25.44 -34.66
CA LEU A 8 5.87 24.66 -34.22
C LEU A 8 6.17 23.23 -33.78
N LEU A 9 7.40 22.71 -33.97
CA LEU A 9 7.76 21.34 -33.56
C LEU A 9 8.36 21.24 -32.16
N LEU A 10 8.78 22.35 -31.54
CA LEU A 10 9.37 22.32 -30.18
C LEU A 10 8.34 22.51 -29.06
N ILE A 11 7.16 23.05 -29.35
CA ILE A 11 6.12 23.28 -28.34
C ILE A 11 5.35 21.99 -28.00
N PHE A 12 5.33 20.99 -28.90
CA PHE A 12 4.62 19.73 -28.65
C PHE A 12 5.41 18.70 -27.83
N ALA A 13 6.72 18.89 -27.65
CA ALA A 13 7.57 17.98 -26.89
C ALA A 13 7.65 18.30 -25.39
N PHE A 14 7.14 19.45 -24.94
CA PHE A 14 7.31 19.92 -23.57
C PHE A 14 6.09 19.69 -22.65
N LEU A 15 4.98 19.16 -23.19
CA LEU A 15 3.72 18.99 -22.43
C LEU A 15 3.44 17.57 -21.94
N CYS A 16 4.33 16.61 -22.18
CA CYS A 16 4.18 15.22 -21.74
C CYS A 16 5.16 14.82 -20.61
N ALA A 17 5.60 15.79 -19.81
CA ALA A 17 6.15 15.50 -18.47
C ALA A 17 5.03 15.57 -17.42
N GLY A 18 3.83 15.11 -17.77
CA GLY A 18 2.90 14.64 -16.74
C GLY A 18 3.49 13.33 -16.24
N GLU A 19 4.01 13.32 -15.02
CA GLU A 19 4.28 12.06 -14.32
C GLU A 19 3.02 11.20 -14.49
N ALA A 20 3.18 9.95 -14.91
CA ALA A 20 2.08 9.00 -14.99
C ALA A 20 1.61 8.70 -13.55
N PHE A 21 0.86 9.63 -12.97
CA PHE A 21 0.16 9.47 -11.72
C PHE A 21 -0.94 8.45 -11.97
N GLY A 22 -0.81 7.25 -11.42
CA GLY A 22 -1.96 6.36 -11.28
C GLY A 22 -3.05 7.09 -10.49
N GLU A 23 -4.31 6.88 -10.86
CA GLU A 23 -5.42 7.57 -10.21
C GLU A 23 -5.44 7.30 -8.70
N PRO A 24 -5.62 8.33 -7.86
CA PRO A 24 -5.68 8.14 -6.42
C PRO A 24 -6.89 7.31 -6.03
N LEU A 25 -6.77 6.54 -4.94
CA LEU A 25 -7.89 5.84 -4.34
C LEU A 25 -8.88 6.86 -3.79
N GLN A 26 -10.08 6.90 -4.37
CA GLN A 26 -11.15 7.81 -3.98
C GLN A 26 -11.93 7.25 -2.79
N LEU A 27 -11.78 7.84 -1.61
CA LEU A 27 -12.60 7.51 -0.44
C LEU A 27 -13.85 8.39 -0.43
N GLY A 28 -15.00 7.76 -0.19
CA GLY A 28 -16.31 8.38 -0.16
C GLY A 28 -17.17 7.70 0.88
N ASN A 29 -18.39 7.29 0.51
CA ASN A 29 -19.33 6.73 1.48
C ASN A 29 -19.12 5.23 1.78
N ALA A 30 -18.34 4.51 0.95
CA ALA A 30 -18.07 3.10 1.20
C ALA A 30 -17.16 2.94 2.43
N GLN A 31 -17.25 1.78 3.07
CA GLN A 31 -16.53 1.49 4.31
C GLN A 31 -15.39 0.49 4.12
N ARG A 32 -15.20 0.02 2.88
CA ARG A 32 -14.18 -0.94 2.47
C ARG A 32 -13.70 -0.57 1.06
N TYR A 33 -12.39 -0.57 0.87
CA TYR A 33 -11.71 -0.33 -0.39
C TYR A 33 -10.59 -1.33 -0.58
N SER A 34 -10.25 -1.62 -1.84
CA SER A 34 -9.16 -2.52 -2.20
C SER A 34 -8.04 -1.72 -2.87
N PRO A 35 -7.01 -1.28 -2.11
CA PRO A 35 -5.90 -0.49 -2.62
C PRO A 35 -5.13 -1.12 -3.79
N GLY A 36 -5.21 -2.44 -3.98
CA GLY A 36 -4.49 -3.15 -5.03
C GLY A 36 -4.71 -2.60 -6.45
N TYR A 37 -5.91 -2.07 -6.73
CA TYR A 37 -6.24 -1.51 -8.05
C TYR A 37 -5.50 -0.22 -8.37
N THR A 38 -5.23 0.62 -7.37
CA THR A 38 -4.63 1.95 -7.54
C THR A 38 -3.20 2.03 -7.05
N MET A 39 -2.72 1.04 -6.30
CA MET A 39 -1.37 1.01 -5.76
C MET A 39 -0.33 0.90 -6.90
N GLN A 40 0.61 1.83 -6.89
CA GLN A 40 1.74 1.87 -7.81
C GLN A 40 2.90 1.10 -7.20
N PHE A 41 3.44 0.14 -7.93
CA PHE A 41 4.57 -0.67 -7.47
C PHE A 41 5.85 -0.32 -8.20
N TYR A 42 6.94 -0.25 -7.46
CA TYR A 42 8.25 0.13 -7.93
C TYR A 42 9.26 -0.97 -7.65
N ASN A 43 10.31 -1.01 -8.48
CA ASN A 43 11.38 -2.01 -8.41
C ASN A 43 10.89 -3.48 -8.50
N SER A 44 9.72 -3.70 -9.08
CA SER A 44 9.10 -5.03 -9.23
C SER A 44 9.76 -5.93 -10.29
N ARG A 45 10.69 -5.42 -11.09
CA ARG A 45 11.34 -6.17 -12.19
C ARG A 45 12.17 -7.38 -11.73
N ILE A 46 12.49 -7.43 -10.45
CA ILE A 46 13.33 -8.49 -9.85
C ILE A 46 12.49 -9.75 -9.56
N CYS A 47 11.19 -9.56 -9.38
CA CYS A 47 10.23 -10.64 -9.20
C CYS A 47 10.07 -11.41 -10.51
N SER A 48 10.02 -12.74 -10.43
CA SER A 48 10.17 -13.75 -11.50
C SER A 48 11.59 -14.25 -11.78
N THR A 49 12.62 -13.63 -11.17
CA THR A 49 14.00 -14.13 -11.25
C THR A 49 14.46 -14.63 -9.89
N PHE A 50 15.19 -15.75 -9.83
CA PHE A 50 15.80 -16.23 -8.56
C PHE A 50 17.00 -15.36 -8.11
N ARG A 51 17.15 -14.15 -8.66
CA ARG A 51 18.22 -13.23 -8.23
C ARG A 51 17.76 -12.45 -7.01
N ARG A 52 18.65 -12.34 -6.03
CA ARG A 52 18.45 -11.44 -4.91
C ARG A 52 18.47 -10.00 -5.42
N GLY A 53 17.40 -9.27 -5.18
CA GLY A 53 17.30 -7.85 -5.46
C GLY A 53 18.07 -7.00 -4.46
N LYS A 54 18.41 -5.76 -4.86
CA LYS A 54 18.95 -4.76 -3.94
C LYS A 54 17.89 -4.43 -2.89
N ASP A 55 18.26 -4.45 -1.62
CA ASP A 55 17.43 -3.85 -0.57
C ASP A 55 17.54 -2.32 -0.69
N LEU A 56 16.52 -1.68 -1.26
CA LEU A 56 16.45 -0.23 -1.35
C LEU A 56 15.94 0.37 -0.03
N SER A 57 16.72 1.28 0.52
CA SER A 57 16.28 2.14 1.62
C SER A 57 15.22 3.15 1.15
N LEU A 58 14.47 3.70 2.11
CA LEU A 58 13.45 4.72 1.81
C LEU A 58 14.05 5.97 1.15
N ALA A 59 15.19 6.45 1.67
CA ALA A 59 15.85 7.64 1.13
C ALA A 59 16.36 7.43 -0.31
N GLU A 60 16.85 6.23 -0.64
CA GLU A 60 17.22 5.89 -2.02
C GLU A 60 15.99 5.81 -2.92
N PHE A 61 14.92 5.17 -2.45
CA PHE A 61 13.66 5.06 -3.18
C PHE A 61 13.05 6.43 -3.49
N LEU A 62 13.08 7.37 -2.55
CA LEU A 62 12.53 8.71 -2.75
C LEU A 62 13.33 9.56 -3.74
N ARG A 63 14.64 9.33 -3.87
CA ARG A 63 15.49 10.00 -4.87
C ARG A 63 15.30 9.42 -6.27
N GLU A 64 15.26 8.09 -6.37
CA GLU A 64 15.23 7.38 -7.65
C GLU A 64 14.24 6.20 -7.59
N PRO A 65 12.92 6.45 -7.61
CA PRO A 65 11.92 5.40 -7.45
C PRO A 65 11.86 4.45 -8.67
N GLY A 66 12.32 4.90 -9.83
CA GLY A 66 12.12 4.23 -11.11
C GLY A 66 10.67 4.35 -11.61
N PRO A 67 10.33 3.75 -12.77
CA PRO A 67 8.99 3.85 -13.32
C PRO A 67 7.98 3.00 -12.51
N PRO A 68 6.78 3.53 -12.23
CA PRO A 68 5.72 2.79 -11.54
C PRO A 68 5.14 1.69 -12.44
N ARG A 69 4.64 0.62 -11.81
CA ARG A 69 3.82 -0.41 -12.43
C ARG A 69 2.51 -0.53 -11.66
N ILE A 70 1.39 -0.45 -12.37
CA ILE A 70 0.05 -0.70 -11.83
C ILE A 70 -0.37 -2.09 -12.30
N MET A 71 -0.90 -2.90 -11.39
CA MET A 71 -1.33 -4.27 -11.68
C MET A 71 -2.82 -4.36 -12.01
N ASN A 72 -3.63 -3.37 -11.59
CA ASN A 72 -5.08 -3.34 -11.78
C ASN A 72 -5.78 -4.63 -11.30
N GLU A 73 -5.39 -5.11 -10.13
CA GLU A 73 -5.87 -6.33 -9.49
C GLU A 73 -6.20 -6.02 -8.02
N GLU A 74 -7.22 -6.66 -7.45
CA GLU A 74 -7.52 -6.51 -6.01
C GLU A 74 -6.34 -6.96 -5.15
N THR A 75 -5.69 -8.04 -5.55
CA THR A 75 -4.53 -8.62 -4.87
C THR A 75 -3.36 -8.75 -5.86
N PRO A 76 -2.57 -7.68 -6.05
CA PRO A 76 -1.46 -7.66 -7.00
C PRO A 76 -0.47 -8.80 -6.75
N SER A 77 -0.24 -9.63 -7.76
CA SER A 77 0.67 -10.78 -7.69
C SER A 77 1.99 -10.54 -8.44
N PHE A 78 3.10 -10.95 -7.82
CA PHE A 78 4.45 -10.78 -8.38
C PHE A 78 5.17 -12.11 -8.63
N GLY A 79 4.53 -13.24 -8.31
CA GLY A 79 5.17 -14.55 -8.39
C GLY A 79 6.32 -14.68 -7.37
N LEU A 80 7.43 -15.29 -7.75
CA LEU A 80 8.58 -15.47 -6.87
C LEU A 80 9.43 -14.20 -6.80
N CYS A 81 9.58 -13.64 -5.60
CA CYS A 81 10.37 -12.45 -5.31
C CYS A 81 11.38 -12.73 -4.20
N ASN A 82 12.60 -12.23 -4.34
CA ASN A 82 13.58 -12.20 -3.27
C ASN A 82 14.23 -10.81 -3.21
N GLY A 83 13.71 -9.92 -2.36
CA GLY A 83 14.16 -8.54 -2.26
C GLY A 83 13.07 -7.58 -1.80
N THR A 84 13.28 -6.29 -2.11
CA THR A 84 12.42 -5.20 -1.65
C THR A 84 11.55 -4.66 -2.78
N ILE A 85 10.25 -4.58 -2.52
CA ILE A 85 9.25 -3.98 -3.40
C ILE A 85 8.65 -2.77 -2.70
N TRP A 86 8.55 -1.66 -3.41
CA TRP A 86 7.93 -0.45 -2.90
C TRP A 86 6.54 -0.29 -3.49
N GLY A 87 5.53 -0.10 -2.63
CA GLY A 87 4.18 0.31 -3.01
C GLY A 87 3.93 1.76 -2.63
N LYS A 88 3.38 2.55 -3.55
CA LYS A 88 2.88 3.90 -3.30
C LYS A 88 1.37 3.88 -3.47
N LEU A 89 0.67 4.33 -2.45
CA LEU A 89 -0.77 4.49 -2.45
C LEU A 89 -1.10 5.96 -2.26
N GLN A 90 -1.69 6.56 -3.27
CA GLN A 90 -2.26 7.91 -3.19
C GLN A 90 -3.74 7.78 -2.87
N ILE A 91 -4.21 8.57 -1.93
CA ILE A 91 -5.58 8.56 -1.45
C ILE A 91 -6.12 9.97 -1.53
N GLU A 92 -7.31 10.11 -2.08
CA GLU A 92 -8.11 11.33 -2.04
C GLU A 92 -9.32 11.03 -1.14
N ASN A 93 -9.39 11.67 0.03
CA ASN A 93 -10.45 11.42 0.99
C ASN A 93 -11.57 12.47 0.89
N HIS A 94 -12.69 12.06 0.31
CA HIS A 94 -13.94 12.83 0.26
C HIS A 94 -14.97 12.35 1.31
N SER A 95 -14.61 11.39 2.17
CA SER A 95 -15.49 10.91 3.22
C SER A 95 -15.50 11.86 4.43
N GLY A 96 -16.51 11.71 5.29
CA GLY A 96 -16.51 12.33 6.62
C GLY A 96 -15.66 11.59 7.66
N SER A 97 -15.01 10.48 7.30
CA SER A 97 -14.23 9.65 8.22
C SER A 97 -12.73 9.95 8.11
N MET A 98 -12.09 10.12 9.27
CA MET A 98 -10.64 10.23 9.37
C MET A 98 -9.99 8.94 9.87
N ASP A 99 -10.74 8.06 10.52
CA ASP A 99 -10.23 6.85 11.15
C ASP A 99 -10.38 5.64 10.22
N TRP A 100 -9.25 5.24 9.66
CA TRP A 100 -9.16 4.10 8.75
C TRP A 100 -8.21 3.03 9.28
N ILE A 101 -8.41 1.82 8.81
CA ILE A 101 -7.64 0.64 9.15
C ILE A 101 -7.10 0.07 7.84
N LEU A 102 -5.78 0.14 7.67
CA LEU A 102 -5.09 -0.61 6.64
C LEU A 102 -4.84 -2.02 7.16
N GLU A 103 -5.46 -2.99 6.52
CA GLU A 103 -5.26 -4.39 6.81
C GLU A 103 -4.52 -5.09 5.67
N LEU A 104 -3.54 -5.92 6.03
CA LEU A 104 -2.82 -6.80 5.13
C LEU A 104 -2.96 -8.25 5.64
N MET A 105 -3.18 -9.21 4.74
CA MET A 105 -3.27 -10.62 5.16
C MET A 105 -1.92 -11.13 5.71
N PRO A 106 -1.93 -12.13 6.61
CA PRO A 106 -0.74 -12.61 7.34
C PRO A 106 0.26 -13.44 6.51
N VAL A 107 0.27 -13.23 5.19
CA VAL A 107 1.15 -13.90 4.24
C VAL A 107 2.44 -13.10 3.97
N LEU A 108 2.46 -11.82 4.32
CA LEU A 108 3.59 -10.92 4.10
C LEU A 108 4.63 -11.11 5.20
N ASP A 109 5.92 -11.22 4.83
CA ASP A 109 6.98 -11.46 5.81
C ASP A 109 7.31 -10.21 6.64
N GLN A 110 7.56 -9.08 5.98
CA GLN A 110 7.84 -7.83 6.64
C GLN A 110 7.38 -6.65 5.79
N VAL A 111 6.67 -5.72 6.43
CA VAL A 111 6.09 -4.54 5.81
C VAL A 111 6.34 -3.32 6.69
N TYR A 112 6.88 -2.27 6.10
CA TYR A 112 6.99 -0.94 6.73
C TYR A 112 5.99 -0.02 6.06
N VAL A 113 5.23 0.74 6.86
CA VAL A 113 4.23 1.68 6.32
C VAL A 113 4.58 3.09 6.75
N TYR A 114 4.73 3.96 5.76
CA TYR A 114 5.08 5.36 5.94
C TYR A 114 3.96 6.25 5.40
N ARG A 115 3.79 7.43 6.01
CA ARG A 115 2.99 8.54 5.49
C ARG A 115 3.92 9.65 5.02
N LEU A 116 3.72 10.16 3.82
CA LEU A 116 4.40 11.38 3.37
C LEU A 116 3.71 12.60 4.00
N ARG A 117 4.51 13.56 4.47
CA ARG A 117 4.04 14.84 4.98
C ARG A 117 3.72 15.77 3.80
N PRO A 118 2.54 16.40 3.76
CA PRO A 118 2.18 17.32 2.69
C PRO A 118 3.16 18.51 2.63
N GLY A 119 3.51 18.94 1.41
CA GLY A 119 4.30 20.15 1.19
C GLY A 119 5.79 20.05 1.51
N GLU A 120 6.27 18.89 1.98
CA GLU A 120 7.69 18.63 2.16
C GLU A 120 8.30 17.97 0.92
N ASP A 121 9.57 18.28 0.63
CA ASP A 121 10.35 17.56 -0.38
C ASP A 121 10.53 16.11 0.08
N PRO A 122 9.99 15.11 -0.65
CA PRO A 122 10.07 13.70 -0.26
C PRO A 122 11.51 13.21 -0.07
N SER A 123 12.51 13.88 -0.62
CA SER A 123 13.91 13.49 -0.46
C SER A 123 14.50 13.83 0.92
N LYS A 124 13.78 14.62 1.74
CA LYS A 124 14.25 15.06 3.06
C LYS A 124 13.86 14.08 4.18
N PRO A 125 14.67 13.95 5.24
CA PRO A 125 14.41 13.02 6.34
C PRO A 125 13.07 13.25 7.05
N ASP A 126 12.63 14.51 7.14
CA ASP A 126 11.40 14.89 7.83
C ASP A 126 10.15 14.76 6.95
N SER A 127 10.29 14.46 5.67
CA SER A 127 9.17 14.43 4.72
C SER A 127 8.25 13.23 4.88
N TYR A 128 8.53 12.34 5.83
CA TYR A 128 7.74 11.16 6.08
C TYR A 128 7.71 10.78 7.56
N GLU A 129 6.72 9.95 7.89
CA GLU A 129 6.53 9.39 9.22
C GLU A 129 6.32 7.88 9.08
N LEU A 130 7.05 7.10 9.89
CA LEU A 130 6.81 5.66 10.00
C LEU A 130 5.56 5.43 10.88
N LEU A 131 4.50 4.91 10.28
CA LEU A 131 3.27 4.55 10.99
C LEU A 131 3.39 3.21 11.72
N GLY A 132 4.25 2.32 11.22
CA GLY A 132 4.50 1.05 11.88
C GLY A 132 5.19 0.01 11.01
N ILE A 133 5.60 -1.08 11.67
CA ILE A 133 6.22 -2.24 11.05
C ILE A 133 5.35 -3.46 11.40
N THR A 134 5.05 -4.29 10.41
CA THR A 134 4.24 -5.49 10.57
C THR A 134 4.75 -6.61 9.65
N GLY A 135 4.10 -7.77 9.66
CA GLY A 135 4.55 -8.94 8.91
C GLY A 135 4.72 -10.17 9.80
N ARG A 136 4.75 -11.35 9.17
CA ARG A 136 4.92 -12.65 9.84
C ARG A 136 6.24 -12.75 10.61
N ALA A 137 7.30 -12.11 10.13
CA ALA A 137 8.60 -12.06 10.79
C ALA A 137 8.64 -11.09 11.98
N ILE A 138 7.61 -10.27 12.17
CA ILE A 138 7.53 -9.28 13.26
C ILE A 138 6.72 -9.87 14.42
N PRO A 139 7.26 -9.92 15.66
CA PRO A 139 6.50 -10.39 16.82
C PRO A 139 5.24 -9.58 17.05
N MET A 140 4.13 -10.22 17.48
CA MET A 140 2.84 -9.56 17.63
C MET A 140 2.84 -8.35 18.58
N LYS A 141 3.70 -8.38 19.60
CA LYS A 141 3.87 -7.29 20.58
C LYS A 141 4.52 -6.03 20.00
N ASP A 142 5.27 -6.18 18.90
CA ASP A 142 6.02 -5.10 18.26
C ASP A 142 5.24 -4.51 17.06
N ARG A 143 4.05 -5.07 16.75
CA ARG A 143 3.15 -4.60 15.69
C ARG A 143 2.25 -3.46 16.22
N PRO A 144 1.81 -2.52 15.36
CA PRO A 144 0.91 -1.43 15.76
C PRO A 144 -0.39 -1.88 16.41
N MET A 145 -0.91 -3.04 15.99
CA MET A 145 -2.04 -3.70 16.63
C MET A 145 -1.77 -5.19 16.77
N THR A 146 -2.09 -5.73 17.95
CA THR A 146 -2.10 -7.16 18.21
C THR A 146 -3.33 -7.78 17.56
N HIS A 147 -3.19 -8.16 16.29
CA HIS A 147 -4.24 -8.79 15.50
C HIS A 147 -3.69 -9.98 14.70
N ARG A 148 -4.57 -10.91 14.31
CA ARG A 148 -4.19 -12.09 13.52
C ARG A 148 -3.70 -11.71 12.12
N ASN A 149 -4.34 -10.70 11.53
CA ASN A 149 -3.90 -10.02 10.32
C ASN A 149 -2.94 -8.89 10.67
N HIS A 150 -2.23 -8.37 9.68
CA HIS A 150 -1.35 -7.22 9.83
C HIS A 150 -2.18 -5.95 9.74
N VAL A 151 -2.47 -5.34 10.88
CA VAL A 151 -3.37 -4.20 10.99
C VAL A 151 -2.61 -2.94 11.41
N ILE A 152 -2.83 -1.86 10.66
CA ILE A 152 -2.20 -0.56 10.91
C ILE A 152 -3.30 0.51 10.88
N PRO A 153 -3.60 1.15 12.02
CA PRO A 153 -4.46 2.32 12.06
C PRO A 153 -3.81 3.47 11.29
N ILE A 154 -4.56 4.08 10.38
CA ILE A 154 -4.10 5.26 9.65
C ILE A 154 -5.14 6.36 9.73
N GLN A 155 -4.68 7.56 10.06
CA GLN A 155 -5.51 8.76 10.02
C GLN A 155 -5.39 9.38 8.63
N ILE A 156 -6.52 9.47 7.92
CA ILE A 156 -6.60 10.06 6.59
C ILE A 156 -7.48 11.30 6.70
N ALA A 157 -6.86 12.48 6.78
CA ALA A 157 -7.61 13.74 6.77
C ALA A 157 -8.32 13.92 5.40
N PRO A 158 -9.40 14.71 5.33
CA PRO A 158 -9.98 15.10 4.05
C PRO A 158 -8.94 15.71 3.12
N GLY A 159 -9.01 15.34 1.84
CA GLY A 159 -8.03 15.74 0.83
C GLY A 159 -6.99 14.66 0.51
N GLN A 160 -5.85 15.09 -0.01
CA GLN A 160 -4.80 14.21 -0.52
C GLN A 160 -3.87 13.71 0.58
N SER A 161 -3.59 12.40 0.55
CA SER A 161 -2.59 11.75 1.39
C SER A 161 -1.82 10.71 0.57
N THR A 162 -0.53 10.57 0.85
CA THR A 162 0.31 9.55 0.20
C THR A 162 0.94 8.63 1.24
N TYR A 163 0.77 7.33 1.03
CA TYR A 163 1.33 6.28 1.86
C TYR A 163 2.34 5.46 1.05
N LEU A 164 3.47 5.16 1.68
CA LEU A 164 4.51 4.31 1.10
C LEU A 164 4.62 3.02 1.91
N MET A 165 4.76 1.90 1.21
CA MET A 165 4.90 0.58 1.81
C MET A 165 6.17 -0.07 1.29
N LYS A 166 7.08 -0.41 2.21
CA LYS A 166 8.24 -1.25 1.90
C LYS A 166 7.86 -2.69 2.20
N PHE A 167 7.80 -3.54 1.19
CA PHE A 167 7.60 -4.97 1.34
C PHE A 167 8.93 -5.70 1.17
N VAL A 168 9.34 -6.46 2.18
CA VAL A 168 10.49 -7.37 2.09
C VAL A 168 9.93 -8.76 1.79
N ALA A 169 10.20 -9.24 0.58
CA ALA A 169 9.65 -10.49 0.06
C ALA A 169 10.75 -11.57 -0.01
N ASN A 170 10.40 -12.79 0.41
CA ASN A 170 11.27 -13.97 0.30
C ASN A 170 10.46 -15.21 -0.11
N GLY A 171 10.13 -15.31 -1.40
CA GLY A 171 9.34 -16.40 -1.97
C GLY A 171 8.15 -15.90 -2.79
N PRO A 172 7.07 -16.70 -2.88
CA PRO A 172 5.82 -16.27 -3.52
C PRO A 172 5.29 -14.99 -2.87
N PHE A 173 5.03 -13.98 -3.67
CA PHE A 173 4.67 -12.65 -3.19
C PHE A 173 3.46 -12.09 -3.93
N PHE A 174 2.49 -11.65 -3.14
CA PHE A 174 1.32 -10.91 -3.57
C PHE A 174 0.94 -9.93 -2.45
N VAL A 175 0.21 -8.86 -2.79
CA VAL A 175 -0.12 -7.78 -1.84
C VAL A 175 -1.64 -7.76 -1.56
N PRO A 176 -2.10 -8.55 -0.58
CA PRO A 176 -3.51 -8.58 -0.21
C PRO A 176 -3.81 -7.47 0.80
N ALA A 177 -4.03 -6.26 0.29
CA ALA A 177 -4.33 -5.08 1.09
C ALA A 177 -5.82 -4.74 1.03
N THR A 178 -6.38 -4.33 2.17
CA THR A 178 -7.74 -3.80 2.23
C THR A 178 -7.76 -2.63 3.20
N LEU A 179 -8.46 -1.57 2.80
CA LEU A 179 -8.64 -0.37 3.61
C LEU A 179 -10.08 -0.34 4.11
N PHE A 180 -10.26 -0.32 5.42
CA PHE A 180 -11.55 -0.29 6.08
C PHE A 180 -11.74 1.00 6.85
N SER A 181 -12.98 1.47 6.99
CA SER A 181 -13.26 2.37 8.10
C SER A 181 -13.11 1.61 9.42
N ARG A 182 -12.80 2.33 10.50
CA ARG A 182 -12.66 1.72 11.83
C ARG A 182 -13.92 0.93 12.25
N ALA A 183 -15.11 1.47 12.01
CA ALA A 183 -16.36 0.81 12.37
C ALA A 183 -16.60 -0.49 11.58
N ALA A 184 -16.30 -0.49 10.28
CA ALA A 184 -16.48 -1.69 9.45
C ALA A 184 -15.46 -2.78 9.81
N HIS A 185 -14.22 -2.41 10.11
CA HIS A 185 -13.20 -3.35 10.57
C HIS A 185 -13.62 -4.04 11.89
N GLN A 186 -14.02 -3.26 12.89
CA GLN A 186 -14.47 -3.78 14.19
C GLN A 186 -15.71 -4.68 14.06
N LYS A 187 -16.69 -4.26 13.25
CA LYS A 187 -17.89 -5.07 13.01
C LYS A 187 -17.53 -6.42 12.40
N ARG A 188 -16.68 -6.43 11.37
CA ARG A 188 -16.26 -7.66 10.70
C ARG A 188 -15.51 -8.58 11.65
N ASP A 189 -14.56 -8.06 12.43
CA ASP A 189 -13.80 -8.86 13.39
C ASP A 189 -14.71 -9.50 14.44
N TYR A 190 -15.72 -8.77 14.92
CA TYR A 190 -16.73 -9.30 15.84
C TYR A 190 -17.58 -10.41 15.21
N ASP A 191 -18.09 -10.18 13.99
CA ASP A 191 -18.89 -11.16 13.26
C ASP A 191 -18.09 -12.47 13.00
N GLU A 192 -16.80 -12.35 12.67
CA GLU A 192 -15.91 -13.49 12.50
C GLU A 192 -15.65 -14.23 13.81
N GLN A 193 -15.42 -13.51 14.91
CA GLN A 193 -15.19 -14.13 16.22
C GLN A 193 -16.42 -14.89 16.72
N LEU A 194 -17.63 -14.35 16.51
CA LEU A 194 -18.87 -15.07 16.80
C LEU A 194 -18.99 -16.35 15.98
N SER A 195 -18.63 -16.30 14.70
CA SER A 195 -18.67 -17.47 13.81
C SER A 195 -17.69 -18.56 14.28
N PHE A 196 -16.48 -18.18 14.69
CA PHE A 196 -15.52 -19.11 15.27
C PHE A 196 -15.97 -19.67 16.63
N GLY A 197 -16.57 -18.84 17.48
CA GLY A 197 -17.14 -19.28 18.75
C GLY A 197 -18.24 -20.32 18.56
N ALA A 198 -19.16 -20.08 17.63
CA ALA A 198 -20.21 -21.02 17.28
C ALA A 198 -19.63 -22.34 16.73
N TYR A 199 -18.66 -22.27 15.82
CA TYR A 199 -17.97 -23.45 15.28
C TYR A 199 -17.30 -24.27 16.39
N LEU A 200 -16.52 -23.63 17.26
CA LEU A 200 -15.86 -24.30 18.37
C LEU A 200 -16.87 -24.87 19.38
N GLY A 201 -17.99 -24.19 19.61
CA GLY A 201 -19.08 -24.70 20.44
C GLY A 201 -19.67 -26.01 19.92
N VAL A 202 -19.92 -26.09 18.60
CA VAL A 202 -20.36 -27.34 17.95
C VAL A 202 -19.32 -28.44 18.09
N VAL A 203 -18.03 -28.13 17.86
CA VAL A 203 -16.94 -29.09 18.02
C VAL A 203 -16.86 -29.62 19.45
N LEU A 204 -16.98 -28.75 20.46
CA LEU A 204 -16.99 -29.16 21.86
C LEU A 204 -18.20 -30.02 22.20
N ALA A 205 -19.38 -29.72 21.66
CA ALA A 205 -20.59 -30.52 21.87
C ALA A 205 -20.52 -31.91 21.22
N ILE A 206 -19.73 -32.07 20.16
CA ILE A 206 -19.49 -33.37 19.51
C ILE A 206 -18.43 -34.18 20.28
N LEU A 207 -17.43 -33.52 20.85
CA LEU A 207 -16.31 -34.17 21.53
C LEU A 207 -16.56 -34.48 23.01
N GLY A 208 -17.50 -33.78 23.66
CA GLY A 208 -17.92 -34.01 25.05
C GLY A 208 -19.03 -35.03 25.15
#